data_AF-A0A4V2Q1K3-F1
#
_entry.id   AF-A0A4V2Q1K3-F1
#
_cell.length_a   1.000
_cell.length_b   1.000
_cell.length_c   1.000
_cell.angle_alpha   90.00
_cell.angle_beta   90.00
_cell.angle_gamma   90.00
#
_symmetry.space_group_name_H-M   'P 1'
#
loop_
_entity.id
_entity.type
_entity.pdbx_description
1 polymer ?
#
loop_
_entity_poly.entity_id
_entity_poly.type
_entity_poly.pdbx_seq_one_letter_code
_entity_poly.pdbx_strand_id
1 'polypeptide(L)' 'MLYSIIPEEIVMKEEPEETYDYEEVSLKNCTLQVCKNGDAFKINRVISTDPSVYLDQELQPGMTLSALRLNALIHQD' A
#
# COMPACT_ATOMS: atom_id res chain seq x y z
N MET A 1 -2.18 20.84 -17.88
CA MET A 1 -3.44 20.55 -18.58
C MET A 1 -3.54 19.05 -18.76
N LEU A 2 -4.62 18.44 -18.26
CA LEU A 2 -4.90 17.03 -18.44
C LEU A 2 -5.60 16.86 -19.81
N TYR A 3 -5.00 16.11 -20.73
CA TYR A 3 -5.61 15.84 -22.05
C TYR A 3 -6.46 14.58 -21.98
N SER A 4 -7.66 14.72 -21.40
CA SER A 4 -8.64 13.63 -21.28
C SER A 4 -9.94 13.99 -21.99
N ILE A 5 -10.66 12.97 -22.47
CA ILE A 5 -12.03 13.12 -22.98
C ILE A 5 -13.05 13.34 -21.85
N ILE A 6 -12.64 13.13 -20.60
CA ILE A 6 -13.47 13.31 -19.41
C ILE A 6 -13.43 14.79 -19.01
N PRO A 7 -14.60 15.42 -18.74
CA PRO A 7 -14.68 16.79 -18.25
C PRO A 7 -13.81 17.05 -17.02
N GLU A 8 -13.11 18.18 -17.00
CA GLU A 8 -12.20 18.56 -15.91
C GLU A 8 -12.90 18.60 -14.55
N GLU A 9 -14.15 19.06 -14.51
CA GLU A 9 -15.00 19.10 -13.30
C GLU A 9 -15.24 17.72 -12.69
N ILE A 10 -15.22 16.66 -13.50
CA ILE A 10 -15.38 15.27 -13.03
C ILE A 10 -14.04 14.73 -12.54
N VAL A 11 -12.93 15.06 -13.21
CA VAL A 11 -11.57 14.65 -12.82
C VAL A 11 -11.16 15.30 -11.50
N MET A 12 -11.47 16.59 -11.34
CA MET A 12 -11.13 17.36 -10.15
C MET A 12 -12.22 17.30 -9.08
N LYS A 13 -13.23 16.46 -9.25
CA LYS A 13 -14.24 16.27 -8.22
C LYS A 13 -13.56 15.71 -6.98
N GLU A 14 -13.54 16.51 -5.92
CA GLU A 14 -13.11 16.06 -4.60
C GLU A 14 -14.11 14.99 -4.14
N GLU A 15 -13.71 13.73 -4.23
CA GLU A 15 -14.39 12.68 -3.48
C GLU A 15 -14.19 12.96 -1.99
N PRO A 16 -15.17 12.64 -1.13
CA PRO A 16 -14.94 12.71 0.31
C PRO A 16 -13.68 11.91 0.63
N GLU A 17 -12.67 12.55 1.20
CA GLU A 17 -11.43 11.89 1.60
C GLU A 17 -11.81 10.76 2.57
N GLU A 18 -11.83 9.53 2.08
CA GLU A 18 -11.81 8.38 2.97
C GLU A 18 -10.49 8.48 3.74
N THR A 19 -10.58 8.88 5.01
CA THR A 19 -9.43 9.02 5.90
C THR A 19 -8.92 7.62 6.22
N TYR A 20 -8.14 7.08 5.30
CA TYR A 20 -7.42 5.85 5.53
C TYR A 20 -6.19 6.18 6.38
N ASP A 21 -6.15 5.62 7.58
CA ASP A 21 -4.94 5.63 8.41
C ASP A 21 -3.91 4.69 7.78
N TYR A 22 -3.07 5.27 6.93
CA TYR A 22 -1.93 4.59 6.33
C TYR A 22 -0.73 4.65 7.27
N GLU A 23 -0.10 3.52 7.46
CA GLU A 23 1.17 3.37 8.18
C GLU A 23 2.25 2.89 7.20
N GLU A 24 3.45 3.44 7.33
CA GLU A 24 4.61 2.98 6.56
C GLU A 24 5.47 2.04 7.41
N VAL A 25 5.77 0.88 6.84
CA VAL A 25 6.55 -0.18 7.47
C VAL A 25 7.78 -0.44 6.62
N SER A 26 8.95 -0.18 7.20
CA SER A 26 10.23 -0.47 6.55
C SER A 26 10.62 -1.93 6.74
N LEU A 27 10.76 -2.64 5.63
CA LEU A 27 11.41 -3.95 5.54
C LEU A 27 12.85 -3.79 5.03
N LYS A 28 13.64 -4.85 5.08
CA LYS A 28 15.06 -4.85 4.70
C LYS A 28 15.34 -4.31 3.29
N ASN A 29 14.45 -4.57 2.33
CA ASN A 29 14.62 -4.28 0.91
C ASN A 29 13.50 -3.40 0.30
N CYS A 30 12.50 -3.00 1.09
CA CYS A 30 11.41 -2.15 0.62
C CYS A 30 10.66 -1.48 1.78
N THR A 31 9.88 -0.46 1.45
CA THR A 31 8.88 0.11 2.35
C THR A 31 7.50 -0.32 1.91
N LEU A 32 6.68 -0.82 2.83
CA LEU A 32 5.27 -1.09 2.60
C LEU A 32 4.45 0.05 3.18
N GLN A 33 3.44 0.49 2.44
CA GLN A 33 2.36 1.29 2.98
C GLN A 33 1.18 0.36 3.25
N VAL A 34 0.75 0.28 4.50
CA VAL A 34 -0.36 -0.57 4.94
C VAL A 34 -1.48 0.28 5.53
N CYS A 35 -2.72 -0.19 5.45
CA CYS A 35 -3.84 0.38 6.19
C CYS A 35 -4.41 -0.66 7.15
N LYS A 36 -4.83 -0.21 8.32
CA LYS A 36 -5.45 -1.09 9.31
C LYS A 36 -6.83 -1.53 8.84
N ASN A 37 -7.11 -2.83 8.91
CA ASN A 37 -8.39 -3.43 8.59
C ASN A 37 -8.79 -4.41 9.70
N GLY A 38 -9.41 -3.89 10.76
CA GLY A 38 -9.69 -4.64 11.99
C GLY A 38 -8.39 -5.01 12.73
N ASP A 39 -8.18 -6.32 12.93
CA ASP A 39 -6.98 -6.89 13.59
C ASP A 39 -5.84 -7.22 12.60
N ALA A 40 -6.03 -6.88 11.33
CA ALA A 40 -5.08 -7.15 10.26
C ALA A 40 -4.69 -5.85 9.52
N PHE A 41 -3.69 -5.97 8.66
CA PHE A 41 -3.15 -4.88 7.86
C PHE A 41 -3.28 -5.23 6.39
N LYS A 42 -3.86 -4.33 5.60
CA LYS A 42 -3.91 -4.49 4.15
C LYS A 42 -2.76 -3.69 3.53
N ILE A 43 -1.98 -4.34 2.66
CA ILE A 43 -0.94 -3.67 1.89
C ILE A 43 -1.62 -2.78 0.85
N ASN A 44 -1.44 -1.48 0.95
CA ASN A 44 -1.92 -0.52 -0.04
C ASN A 44 -0.90 -0.33 -1.16
N ARG A 45 0.38 -0.25 -0.81
CA ARG A 45 1.46 0.02 -1.77
C ARG A 45 2.78 -0.62 -1.34
N VAL A 46 3.54 -1.07 -2.33
CA VAL A 46 4.95 -1.44 -2.19
C VAL A 46 5.81 -0.34 -2.79
N ILE A 47 6.78 0.16 -2.02
CA ILE A 47 7.75 1.16 -2.42
C ILE A 47 9.12 0.51 -2.41
N SER A 48 9.60 0.09 -3.59
CA SER A 48 10.94 -0.44 -3.78
C SER A 48 11.50 -0.02 -5.14
N THR A 49 12.83 -0.01 -5.24
CA THR A 49 13.54 0.11 -6.51
C THR A 49 13.96 -1.25 -7.07
N ASP A 50 13.82 -2.32 -6.29
CA ASP A 50 14.12 -3.69 -6.70
C ASP A 50 12.85 -4.35 -7.29
N PRO A 51 12.85 -4.73 -8.59
CA PRO A 51 11.72 -5.39 -9.22
C PRO A 51 11.34 -6.73 -8.57
N SER A 52 12.30 -7.42 -7.94
CA SER A 52 12.06 -8.72 -7.31
C SER A 52 11.03 -8.64 -6.18
N VAL A 53 10.96 -7.50 -5.47
CA VAL A 53 10.00 -7.26 -4.40
C VAL A 53 8.56 -7.24 -4.93
N TYR A 54 8.36 -6.71 -6.14
CA TYR A 54 7.03 -6.71 -6.78
C TYR A 54 6.60 -8.10 -7.27
N LEU A 55 7.55 -9.04 -7.39
CA LEU A 55 7.28 -10.44 -7.74
C LEU A 55 7.02 -11.31 -6.51
N ASP A 56 7.32 -10.81 -5.31
CA ASP A 56 7.04 -11.53 -4.07
C ASP A 56 5.52 -11.61 -3.83
N GLN A 57 5.02 -12.84 -3.82
CA GLN A 57 3.60 -13.13 -3.61
C GLN A 57 3.12 -12.82 -2.20
N GLU A 58 4.01 -12.56 -1.24
CA GLU A 58 3.65 -12.19 0.13
C GLU A 58 3.52 -10.68 0.34
N LEU A 59 4.07 -9.88 -0.58
CA LEU A 59 4.16 -8.42 -0.46
C LEU A 59 3.25 -7.68 -1.43
N GLN A 60 2.36 -8.37 -2.16
CA GLN A 60 1.58 -7.73 -3.21
C GLN A 60 0.55 -6.72 -2.66
N PRO A 61 0.33 -5.60 -3.34
CA PRO A 61 -0.77 -4.69 -3.03
C PRO A 61 -2.12 -5.42 -3.03
N GLY A 62 -2.96 -5.10 -2.05
CA GLY A 62 -4.27 -5.72 -1.83
C GLY A 62 -4.24 -6.90 -0.87
N MET A 63 -3.07 -7.47 -0.57
CA MET A 63 -2.95 -8.55 0.41
C MET A 63 -3.25 -8.08 1.83
N THR A 64 -3.78 -8.99 2.63
CA THR A 64 -4.05 -8.76 4.06
C THR A 64 -3.12 -9.63 4.89
N LEU A 65 -2.33 -8.99 5.75
CA LEU A 65 -1.39 -9.60 6.68
C LEU A 65 -1.92 -9.49 8.10
N SER A 66 -1.78 -10.56 8.89
CA SER A 66 -1.99 -10.47 10.33
C SER A 66 -0.89 -9.64 10.98
N ALA A 67 -1.16 -9.04 12.14
CA ALA A 67 -0.16 -8.30 12.91
C ALA A 67 1.09 -9.15 13.21
N LEU A 68 0.92 -10.45 13.51
CA LEU A 68 2.03 -11.38 13.74
C LEU A 68 2.88 -11.57 12.47
N ARG A 69 2.24 -11.72 11.30
CA ARG A 69 2.96 -11.93 10.04
C ARG A 69 3.73 -10.68 9.63
N LEU A 70 3.14 -9.50 9.80
CA LEU A 70 3.79 -8.23 9.52
C LEU A 70 5.05 -8.06 10.40
N ASN A 71 4.95 -8.32 11.70
CA ASN A 71 6.11 -8.30 12.59
C ASN A 71 7.19 -9.33 12.21
N ALA A 72 6.81 -10.52 11.78
CA ALA A 72 7.76 -11.53 11.33
C ALA A 72 8.55 -11.08 10.08
N LEU A 73 7.91 -10.35 9.15
CA LEU A 73 8.56 -9.81 7.96
C LEU A 73 9.53 -8.67 8.29
N ILE A 74 9.19 -7.84 9.27
CA ILE A 74 10.08 -6.75 9.76
C ILE A 74 11.37 -7.33 10.36
N HIS A 75 11.30 -8.50 11.00
CA HIS A 75 12.41 -9.13 11.73
C HIS A 75 13.06 -10.32 11.00
N GLN A 76 12.79 -10.55 9.71
CA GLN A 76 13.48 -11.60 8.96
C GLN A 76 14.93 -11.16 8.63
N ASP A 77 15.89 -11.77 9.33
CA ASP A 77 17.35 -11.63 9.16
C ASP A 77 17.87 -12.31 7.88
#